data_AF-A0A8I1UN98-F1
#
_entry.id   AF-A0A8I1UN98-F1
#
_cell.length_a   1.000
_cell.length_b   1.000
_cell.length_c   1.000
_cell.angle_alpha   90.00
_cell.angle_beta   90.00
_cell.angle_gamma   90.00
#
_symmetry.space_group_name_H-M   'P 1'
#
loop_
_entity.id
_entity.type
_entity.pdbx_description
1 polymer ?
#
loop_
_entity_poly.entity_id
_entity_poly.type
_entity_poly.pdbx_seq_one_letter_code
_entity_poly.pdbx_strand_id
1 'polypeptide(L)' 'MAQFAHCTLASHSYFEALETAERRALHSFFDQHVVEDDELGYIALDEGDYNALPAHLAARVVHTVHGALLDEF' A
#
# COMPACT_ATOMS: atom_id res chain seq x y z
N MET A 1 -7.88 -19.26 20.80
CA MET A 1 -9.04 -19.21 19.89
C MET A 1 -8.73 -18.16 18.83
N ALA A 2 -8.07 -18.56 17.74
CA ALA A 2 -7.72 -17.65 16.65
C ALA A 2 -8.92 -17.58 15.71
N GLN A 3 -9.59 -16.44 15.72
CA GLN A 3 -10.74 -16.19 14.85
C GLN A 3 -10.20 -15.78 13.48
N PHE A 4 -10.11 -16.74 12.55
CA PHE A 4 -10.02 -16.44 11.13
C PHE A 4 -11.39 -15.91 10.70
N ALA A 5 -11.56 -14.59 10.74
CA ALA A 5 -12.67 -13.95 10.08
C ALA A 5 -12.50 -14.17 8.58
N HIS A 6 -13.24 -15.14 8.05
CA HIS A 6 -13.48 -15.26 6.63
C HIS A 6 -14.34 -14.06 6.22
N CYS A 7 -13.67 -12.93 5.98
CA CYS A 7 -14.27 -11.75 5.41
C CYS A 7 -14.51 -12.10 3.94
N THR A 8 -15.76 -12.05 3.50
CA THR A 8 -16.11 -12.06 2.08
C THR A 8 -15.31 -10.93 1.43
N LEU A 9 -14.21 -11.28 0.76
CA LEU A 9 -13.19 -10.32 0.32
C LEU A 9 -13.81 -9.43 -0.75
N ALA A 10 -14.15 -8.20 -0.39
CA ALA A 10 -14.32 -7.15 -1.37
C ALA A 10 -12.95 -7.01 -2.06
N SER A 11 -12.83 -7.53 -3.28
CA SER A 11 -11.62 -7.32 -4.07
C SER A 11 -11.47 -5.82 -4.28
N HIS A 12 -10.43 -5.24 -3.71
CA HIS A 12 -10.16 -3.82 -3.85
C HIS A 12 -9.72 -3.53 -5.29
N SER A 13 -10.32 -2.52 -5.91
CA SER A 13 -9.93 -2.13 -7.26
C SER A 13 -8.60 -1.39 -7.26
N TYR A 14 -7.88 -1.46 -8.38
CA TYR A 14 -6.61 -0.75 -8.56
C TYR A 14 -6.74 0.76 -8.30
N PHE A 15 -7.83 1.38 -8.79
CA PHE A 15 -8.03 2.83 -8.65
C PHE A 15 -8.30 3.27 -7.21
N GLU A 16 -9.02 2.46 -6.41
CA GLU A 16 -9.23 2.75 -4.99
C GLU A 16 -7.92 2.66 -4.19
N ALA A 17 -7.09 1.67 -4.51
CA ALA A 17 -5.76 1.53 -3.92
C ALA A 17 -4.86 2.71 -4.32
N LEU A 18 -4.89 3.11 -5.59
CA LEU A 18 -4.12 4.25 -6.09
C LEU A 18 -4.55 5.57 -5.42
N GLU A 19 -5.85 5.87 -5.35
CA GLU A 19 -6.36 7.07 -4.67
C GLU A 19 -5.95 7.10 -3.19
N THR A 20 -5.92 5.93 -2.54
CA THR A 20 -5.45 5.81 -1.16
C THR A 20 -3.95 6.08 -1.04
N ALA A 21 -3.14 5.52 -1.95
CA ALA A 21 -1.70 5.75 -2.01
C ALA A 21 -1.40 7.25 -2.25
N GLU A 22 -2.06 7.89 -3.21
CA GLU A 22 -1.91 9.32 -3.49
C GLU A 22 -2.24 10.19 -2.28
N ARG A 23 -3.35 9.90 -1.60
CA ARG A 23 -3.76 10.67 -0.41
C ARG A 23 -2.77 10.52 0.75
N ARG A 24 -2.17 9.34 0.93
CA ARG A 24 -1.15 9.10 1.96
C ARG A 24 0.18 9.75 1.61
N ALA A 25 0.60 9.66 0.35
CA ALA A 25 1.86 10.21 -0.14
C ALA A 25 1.93 11.74 0.06
N LEU A 26 0.81 12.45 -0.05
CA LEU A 26 0.72 13.89 0.25
C LEU A 26 1.12 14.25 1.70
N HIS A 27 1.07 13.29 2.60
CA HIS A 27 1.27 13.49 4.03
C HIS A 27 2.39 12.62 4.61
N SER A 28 3.21 11.98 3.75
CA SER A 28 4.30 11.09 4.16
C SER A 28 5.60 11.45 3.44
N PHE A 29 6.72 11.25 4.15
CA PHE A 29 8.06 11.25 3.56
C PHE A 29 8.37 9.95 2.83
N PHE A 30 7.58 8.90 3.10
CA PHE A 30 7.79 7.56 2.57
C PHE A 30 6.93 7.33 1.33
N ASP A 31 7.47 6.53 0.41
CA ASP A 31 6.76 6.11 -0.78
C ASP A 31 5.57 5.22 -0.42
N GLN A 32 4.52 5.34 -1.22
CA GLN A 32 3.31 4.52 -1.10
C GLN A 32 3.28 3.54 -2.26
N HIS A 33 3.15 2.26 -1.96
CA HIS A 33 3.15 1.20 -2.97
C HIS A 33 1.77 0.61 -3.14
N VAL A 34 1.28 0.56 -4.37
CA VAL A 34 0.16 -0.30 -4.73
C VAL A 34 0.71 -1.69 -5.02
N VAL A 35 0.24 -2.67 -4.26
CA VAL A 35 0.62 -4.08 -4.40
C VAL A 35 -0.58 -4.87 -4.91
N GLU A 36 -0.34 -5.74 -5.88
CA GLU A 36 -1.32 -6.72 -6.32
C GLU A 36 -1.32 -7.93 -5.39
N ASP A 37 -2.48 -8.24 -4.84
CA ASP A 37 -2.72 -9.39 -3.99
C ASP A 37 -3.73 -10.35 -4.59
N ASP A 38 -3.37 -11.63 -4.62
CA ASP A 38 -4.15 -12.69 -5.25
C ASP A 38 -5.49 -12.96 -4.55
N GLU A 39 -5.62 -12.58 -3.27
CA GLU A 39 -6.84 -12.77 -2.48
C GLU A 39 -7.59 -11.44 -2.28
N LEU A 40 -6.86 -10.35 -1.98
CA LEU A 40 -7.43 -9.06 -1.59
C LEU A 40 -7.64 -8.08 -2.76
N GLY A 41 -7.10 -8.36 -3.95
CA GLY A 41 -7.04 -7.40 -5.05
C GLY A 41 -5.89 -6.41 -4.85
N TYR A 42 -6.11 -5.11 -5.04
CA TYR A 42 -5.04 -4.12 -4.92
C TYR A 42 -5.04 -3.44 -3.55
N ILE A 43 -3.87 -3.34 -2.92
CA ILE A 43 -3.71 -2.70 -1.61
C ILE A 43 -2.66 -1.60 -1.64
N ALA A 44 -2.87 -0.53 -0.87
CA ALA A 44 -1.90 0.56 -0.68
C ALA A 44 -1.10 0.33 0.62
N LEU A 45 0.22 0.18 0.48
CA LEU A 45 1.16 0.01 1.58
C LEU A 45 2.02 1.26 1.72
N ASP A 46 2.20 1.71 2.95
CA ASP A 46 3.16 2.77 3.29
C ASP A 46 4.51 2.12 3.56
N GLU A 47 5.57 2.56 2.86
CA GLU A 47 6.92 2.05 3.11
C GLU A 47 7.37 2.31 4.57
N GLY A 48 6.91 3.42 5.17
CA GLY A 48 7.21 3.79 6.54
C GLY A 48 6.76 2.76 7.59
N ASP A 49 5.72 1.98 7.30
CA ASP A 49 5.20 0.95 8.22
C ASP A 49 6.13 -0.26 8.34
N TYR A 50 7.01 -0.48 7.37
CA TYR A 50 7.79 -1.71 7.27
C TYR A 50 9.28 -1.53 7.59
N ASN A 51 9.78 -0.30 7.81
CA ASN A 51 11.20 0.09 7.84
C ASN A 51 11.99 -0.21 6.55
N ALA A 52 11.73 -1.36 5.92
CA ALA A 52 12.10 -1.73 4.57
C ALA A 52 11.01 -2.68 4.06
N LEU A 53 10.44 -2.40 2.88
CA LEU A 53 9.39 -3.24 2.32
C LEU A 53 9.91 -4.69 2.13
N PRO A 54 9.27 -5.71 2.71
CA PRO A 54 9.69 -7.10 2.55
C PRO A 54 9.79 -7.49 1.07
N ALA A 55 10.85 -8.23 0.71
CA ALA A 55 11.16 -8.54 -0.69
C ALA A 55 10.00 -9.22 -1.46
N HIS A 56 9.19 -10.03 -0.77
CA HIS A 56 8.03 -10.69 -1.37
C HIS A 56 6.88 -9.72 -1.69
N LEU A 57 6.75 -8.61 -0.96
CA LEU A 57 5.79 -7.54 -1.27
C LEU A 57 6.36 -6.62 -2.35
N ALA A 58 7.66 -6.30 -2.28
CA ALA A 58 8.35 -5.50 -3.28
C ALA A 58 8.23 -6.09 -4.70
N ALA A 59 8.30 -7.42 -4.82
CA ALA A 59 8.13 -8.12 -6.09
C ALA A 59 6.70 -8.03 -6.69
N ARG A 60 5.72 -7.63 -5.88
CA ARG A 60 4.29 -7.52 -6.25
C ARG A 60 3.83 -6.06 -6.39
N VAL A 61 4.75 -5.11 -6.26
CA VAL A 61 4.44 -3.69 -6.45
C VAL A 61 4.12 -3.44 -7.92
N VAL A 62 2.93 -2.92 -8.17
CA VAL A 62 2.45 -2.56 -9.51
C VAL A 62 2.49 -1.04 -9.75
N HIS A 63 2.48 -0.25 -8.68
CA HIS A 63 2.61 1.22 -8.75
C HIS A 63 3.32 1.75 -7.50
N THR A 64 4.18 2.76 -7.67
CA THR A 64 4.76 3.52 -6.54
C THR A 64 4.40 4.98 -6.68
N VAL A 65 3.79 5.55 -5.64
CA VAL A 65 3.52 6.98 -5.51
C VAL A 65 4.56 7.55 -4.57
N HIS A 66 5.36 8.48 -5.07
CA HIS A 66 6.42 9.08 -4.27
C HIS A 66 5.86 9.96 -3.15
N GLY A 67 6.44 9.85 -1.96
CA GLY A 67 6.14 10.75 -0.84
C GLY A 67 6.36 12.20 -1.26
N ALA A 68 5.39 13.07 -0.98
CA ALA A 68 5.41 14.47 -1.43
C ALA A 68 5.80 15.45 -0.32
N LEU A 69 5.98 14.98 0.92
CA LEU A 69 6.44 15.83 2.01
C LEU A 69 7.95 16.08 1.83
N LEU A 70 8.30 17.29 1.40
CA LEU A 70 9.67 17.78 1.33
C LEU A 70 10.14 18.17 2.74
N ASP A 71 11.25 17.59 3.21
CA ASP A 71 11.89 17.89 4.51
C ASP A 71 12.70 19.21 4.47
N GLU A 72 12.34 20.15 3.59
CA GLU A 72 13.08 21.40 3.44
C GLU A 72 12.56 22.48 4.40
N PHE A 73 12.95 22.41 5.68
CA PHE A 73 13.10 23.58 6.58
C PHE A 73 14.17 23.38 7.66
#